data_AF-A0AAD6LAB4-F1
#
_entry.id   AF-A0AAD6LAB4-F1
#
_cell.length_a   1.000
_cell.length_b   1.000
_cell.length_c   1.000
_cell.angle_alpha   90.00
_cell.angle_beta   90.00
_cell.angle_gamma   90.00
#
_symmetry.space_group_name_H-M   'P 1'
#
loop_
_entity.id
_entity.type
_entity.pdbx_description
1 polymer ?
#
loop_
_entity_poly.entity_id
_entity_poly.type
_entity_poly.pdbx_seq_one_letter_code
_entity_poly.pdbx_strand_id
1 'polypeptide(L)'
;MSSFTHSKRHRATHCHPKKPKTFIQPSLIHHADQHNIDLIPIDPSRPLIEQGPLDCVIHKLYGPDWMSQLLHFSSLNPDAPIIDPLDSIQRLHDRILMLQVKP
;
A
#
# COMPACT_ATOMS: atom_id res chain seq x y z
N MET A 1 -0.81 17.71 -34.79
CA MET A 1 -1.70 16.73 -34.13
C MET A 1 -1.01 16.28 -32.86
N SER A 2 -1.34 16.90 -31.74
CA SER A 2 -0.69 16.64 -30.45
C SER A 2 -1.22 15.32 -29.92
N SER A 3 -0.38 14.30 -29.90
CA SER A 3 -0.70 13.00 -29.30
C SER A 3 -0.95 13.21 -27.81
N PHE A 4 -2.22 13.20 -27.39
CA PHE A 4 -2.58 13.13 -25.99
C PHE A 4 -2.16 11.75 -25.47
N THR A 5 -0.93 11.64 -24.98
CA THR A 5 -0.57 10.54 -24.10
C THR A 5 -1.48 10.67 -22.88
N HIS A 6 -2.51 9.82 -22.79
CA HIS A 6 -3.22 9.67 -21.53
C HIS A 6 -2.18 9.25 -20.51
N SER A 7 -1.85 10.14 -19.58
CA SER A 7 -0.96 9.82 -18.47
C SER A 7 -1.56 8.61 -17.78
N LYS A 8 -0.83 7.49 -17.75
CA LYS A 8 -1.25 6.29 -17.01
C LYS A 8 -1.55 6.71 -15.58
N ARG A 9 -2.74 6.39 -15.07
CA ARG A 9 -3.05 6.57 -13.65
C ARG A 9 -2.45 5.43 -12.84
N HIS A 10 -1.87 5.76 -11.70
CA HIS A 10 -1.30 4.79 -10.77
C HIS A 10 -2.35 4.36 -9.75
N ARG A 11 -2.50 3.05 -9.53
CA ARG A 11 -3.45 2.50 -8.56
C ARG A 11 -2.71 2.15 -7.28
N ALA A 12 -2.92 2.93 -6.24
CA ALA A 12 -2.34 2.70 -4.92
C ALA A 12 -3.45 2.28 -3.95
N THR A 13 -3.28 1.13 -3.30
CA THR A 13 -4.27 0.66 -2.33
C THR A 13 -3.92 1.07 -0.90
N HIS A 14 -4.93 1.20 -0.04
CA HIS A 14 -4.70 1.45 1.39
C HIS A 14 -5.51 0.50 2.29
N CYS A 15 -4.89 0.01 3.38
CA CYS A 15 -5.61 -0.69 4.45
C CYS A 15 -5.22 -0.19 5.85
N HIS A 16 -6.22 -0.03 6.72
CA HIS A 16 -6.01 0.44 8.09
C HIS A 16 -7.04 -0.20 9.05
N PRO A 17 -6.65 -0.65 10.25
CA PRO A 17 -7.53 -1.36 11.17
C PRO A 17 -8.52 -0.46 11.93
N LYS A 18 -8.24 0.85 12.03
CA LYS A 18 -9.17 1.85 12.60
C LYS A 18 -9.84 2.65 11.49
N LYS A 19 -11.09 3.09 11.74
CA LYS A 19 -12.01 3.75 10.79
C LYS A 19 -11.26 4.59 9.72
N PRO A 20 -11.50 4.35 8.43
CA PRO A 20 -10.76 5.00 7.32
C PRO A 20 -10.82 6.54 7.35
N LYS A 21 -11.83 7.10 8.04
CA LYS A 21 -12.07 8.53 8.22
C LYS A 21 -10.95 9.31 8.91
N THR A 22 -9.96 8.68 9.55
CA THR A 22 -8.87 9.43 10.20
C THR A 22 -7.65 9.63 9.30
N PHE A 23 -7.41 8.75 8.33
CA PHE A 23 -6.18 8.78 7.54
C PHE A 23 -6.41 9.24 6.09
N ILE A 24 -7.46 8.74 5.44
CA ILE A 24 -7.79 9.13 4.07
C ILE A 24 -8.82 10.27 4.13
N GLN A 25 -8.31 11.49 4.25
CA GLN A 25 -9.12 12.71 4.20
C GLN A 25 -9.40 13.11 2.74
N PRO A 26 -10.47 13.88 2.48
CA PRO A 26 -10.75 14.42 1.15
C PRO A 26 -9.57 15.18 0.52
N SER A 27 -8.76 15.87 1.34
CA SER A 27 -7.57 16.58 0.88
C SER A 27 -6.51 15.64 0.27
N LEU A 28 -6.30 14.47 0.86
CA LEU A 28 -5.36 13.47 0.34
C LEU A 28 -5.88 12.85 -0.96
N ILE A 29 -7.19 12.57 -1.02
CA ILE A 29 -7.83 12.06 -2.25
C ILE A 29 -7.68 13.08 -3.39
N HIS A 30 -7.97 14.35 -3.10
CA HIS A 30 -7.83 15.43 -4.08
C HIS A 30 -6.38 15.57 -4.56
N HIS A 31 -5.42 15.56 -3.64
CA HIS A 31 -4.01 15.61 -3.98
C HIS A 31 -3.58 14.41 -4.84
N ALA A 32 -3.99 13.19 -4.49
CA ALA A 32 -3.70 12.00 -5.30
C ALA A 32 -4.28 12.12 -6.72
N ASP A 33 -5.51 12.60 -6.85
CA ASP A 33 -6.17 12.81 -8.14
C ASP A 33 -5.43 13.82 -9.04
N GLN A 34 -4.95 14.93 -8.46
CA GLN A 34 -4.11 15.92 -9.15
C GLN A 34 -2.78 15.34 -9.66
N HIS A 35 -2.31 14.26 -9.03
CA HIS A 35 -1.09 13.55 -9.38
C HIS A 35 -1.33 12.26 -10.17
N ASN A 36 -2.55 12.06 -10.72
CA ASN A 36 -2.93 10.85 -11.47
C ASN A 36 -2.81 9.55 -10.65
N ILE A 37 -3.12 9.61 -9.36
CA ILE A 37 -3.11 8.46 -8.45
C ILE A 37 -4.54 8.16 -8.01
N ASP A 38 -4.99 6.94 -8.23
CA ASP A 38 -6.24 6.42 -7.71
C ASP A 38 -5.96 5.70 -6.37
N LEU A 39 -6.45 6.29 -5.27
CA LEU A 39 -6.41 5.68 -3.94
C LEU A 39 -7.60 4.76 -3.75
N ILE A 40 -7.33 3.46 -3.66
CA ILE A 40 -8.37 2.42 -3.62
C ILE A 40 -8.38 1.73 -2.25
N PRO A 41 -9.52 1.65 -1.55
CA PRO A 41 -9.60 0.91 -0.30
C PRO A 41 -9.45 -0.59 -0.55
N ILE A 42 -8.66 -1.27 0.28
CA ILE A 42 -8.58 -2.74 0.28
C ILE A 42 -9.79 -3.32 1.00
N ASP A 43 -10.40 -4.34 0.40
CA ASP A 43 -11.39 -5.19 1.06
C ASP A 43 -10.67 -6.34 1.79
N PRO A 44 -10.65 -6.36 3.13
CA PRO A 44 -9.96 -7.41 3.89
C PRO A 44 -10.65 -8.78 3.80
N SER A 45 -11.89 -8.86 3.29
CA SER A 45 -12.60 -10.12 3.10
C SER A 45 -12.19 -10.87 1.82
N ARG A 46 -11.36 -10.25 0.98
CA ARG A 46 -10.93 -10.78 -0.32
C ARG A 46 -9.40 -10.87 -0.39
N PRO A 47 -8.82 -11.87 -1.08
CA PRO A 47 -7.39 -11.95 -1.30
C PRO A 47 -6.84 -10.72 -2.02
N LEU A 48 -5.71 -10.17 -1.56
CA LEU A 48 -5.09 -8.97 -2.13
C LEU A 48 -4.85 -9.06 -3.64
N ILE A 49 -4.38 -10.21 -4.12
CA ILE A 49 -4.05 -10.44 -5.53
C ILE A 49 -5.28 -10.35 -6.46
N GLU A 50 -6.49 -10.56 -5.93
CA GLU A 50 -7.74 -10.51 -6.69
C GLU A 50 -8.35 -9.10 -6.75
N GLN A 51 -7.74 -8.11 -6.09
CA GLN A 51 -8.25 -6.75 -6.01
C GLN A 51 -7.77 -5.84 -7.16
N GLY A 52 -7.18 -6.47 -8.18
CA GLY A 52 -6.84 -5.90 -9.48
C GLY A 52 -5.34 -5.61 -9.64
N PRO A 53 -4.93 -5.08 -10.81
CA PRO A 53 -3.58 -4.58 -10.98
C PRO A 53 -3.37 -3.39 -10.06
N LEU A 54 -2.37 -3.47 -9.19
CA LEU A 54 -1.99 -2.42 -8.26
C LEU A 54 -0.57 -1.99 -8.62
N ASP A 55 -0.36 -0.68 -8.76
CA ASP A 55 0.98 -0.13 -8.97
C ASP A 55 1.70 0.07 -7.64
N CYS A 56 0.97 0.07 -6.50
CA CYS A 56 1.54 0.19 -5.16
C CYS A 56 0.54 -0.33 -4.11
N VAL A 57 1.05 -0.87 -2.99
CA VAL A 57 0.26 -1.25 -1.82
C VAL A 57 0.72 -0.44 -0.61
N ILE A 58 -0.18 0.36 -0.04
CA ILE A 58 0.05 1.07 1.23
C ILE A 58 -0.72 0.32 2.32
N HIS A 59 -0.06 -0.07 3.41
CA HIS A 59 -0.71 -0.93 4.40
C HIS A 59 -0.30 -0.61 5.83
N LYS A 60 -1.22 -0.87 6.74
CA LYS A 60 -1.00 -0.81 8.20
C LYS A 60 -1.78 -1.91 8.93
N LEU A 61 -1.87 -3.08 8.30
CA LEU A 61 -2.42 -4.27 8.92
C LEU A 61 -1.27 -5.16 9.37
N TYR A 62 -1.50 -5.92 10.44
CA TYR A 62 -0.51 -6.80 11.05
C TYR A 62 -1.11 -8.19 11.22
N GLY A 63 -0.24 -9.20 11.21
CA GLY A 63 -0.62 -10.61 11.41
C GLY A 63 -0.09 -11.52 10.30
N PRO A 64 0.05 -12.83 10.58
CA PRO A 64 0.66 -13.79 9.67
C PRO A 64 -0.09 -13.89 8.33
N ASP A 65 -1.43 -13.86 8.36
CA ASP A 65 -2.25 -13.98 7.15
C ASP A 65 -2.06 -12.80 6.20
N TRP A 66 -2.02 -11.57 6.74
CA TRP A 66 -1.76 -10.38 5.95
C TRP A 66 -0.35 -10.36 5.37
N MET A 67 0.64 -10.75 6.18
CA MET A 67 2.04 -10.87 5.72
C MET A 67 2.17 -11.90 4.59
N SER A 68 1.47 -13.04 4.68
CA SER A 68 1.42 -14.04 3.62
C SER A 68 0.83 -13.48 2.32
N GLN A 69 -0.27 -12.71 2.42
CA GLN A 69 -0.86 -12.05 1.25
C GLN A 69 0.09 -11.05 0.59
N LEU A 70 0.83 -10.25 1.38
CA LEU A 70 1.80 -9.30 0.86
C LEU A 70 3.01 -9.97 0.20
N LEU A 71 3.51 -11.05 0.79
CA LEU A 71 4.59 -11.86 0.20
C LEU A 71 4.16 -12.47 -1.14
N HIS A 72 2.96 -13.04 -1.18
CA HIS A 72 2.40 -13.58 -2.41
C HIS A 72 2.21 -12.49 -3.47
N PHE A 73 1.63 -11.35 -3.10
CA PHE A 73 1.50 -10.21 -4.00
C PHE A 73 2.85 -9.73 -4.55
N SER A 74 3.85 -9.54 -3.70
CA SER A 74 5.20 -9.10 -4.08
C SER A 74 5.89 -10.08 -5.02
N SER A 75 5.72 -11.39 -4.79
CA SER A 75 6.31 -12.42 -5.66
C SER A 75 5.77 -12.39 -7.09
N LEU A 76 4.52 -11.95 -7.27
CA LEU A 76 3.86 -11.86 -8.57
C LEU A 76 3.97 -10.47 -9.20
N ASN A 77 4.23 -9.44 -8.39
CA ASN A 77 4.27 -8.04 -8.81
C ASN A 77 5.54 -7.36 -8.28
N PRO A 78 6.74 -7.74 -8.79
CA PRO A 78 8.01 -7.20 -8.29
C PRO A 78 8.15 -5.69 -8.50
N ASP A 79 7.45 -5.13 -9.49
CA ASP A 79 7.46 -3.69 -9.81
C ASP A 79 6.47 -2.87 -8.97
N ALA A 80 5.62 -3.52 -8.17
CA ALA A 80 4.62 -2.86 -7.33
C ALA A 80 5.13 -2.76 -5.88
N PRO A 81 5.68 -1.59 -5.46
CA PRO A 81 6.19 -1.43 -4.11
C PRO A 81 5.12 -1.63 -3.04
N ILE A 82 5.55 -2.20 -1.90
CA ILE A 82 4.76 -2.35 -0.68
C ILE A 82 5.30 -1.35 0.35
N ILE A 83 4.41 -0.49 0.86
CA ILE A 83 4.70 0.57 1.81
C ILE A 83 3.90 0.34 3.10
N ASP A 84 4.50 0.11 4.26
CA ASP A 84 5.94 0.00 4.50
C ASP A 84 6.48 -1.39 4.07
N PRO A 85 7.78 -1.51 3.74
CA PRO A 85 8.42 -2.79 3.44
C PRO A 85 8.25 -3.82 4.56
N LEU A 86 8.13 -5.09 4.19
CA LEU A 86 7.84 -6.20 5.11
C LEU A 86 8.87 -6.37 6.23
N ASP A 87 10.14 -6.18 5.89
CA ASP A 87 11.29 -6.24 6.81
C ASP A 87 11.31 -5.09 7.82
N SER A 88 10.87 -3.91 7.39
CA SER A 88 10.81 -2.70 8.21
C SER A 88 9.73 -2.78 9.29
N ILE A 89 8.61 -3.45 8.99
CA ILE A 89 7.50 -3.61 9.95
C ILE A 89 7.85 -4.56 11.08
N GLN A 90 8.51 -5.69 10.79
CA GLN A 90 8.92 -6.65 11.83
C GLN A 90 9.84 -6.00 12.87
N ARG A 91 10.74 -5.11 12.42
CA ARG A 91 11.64 -4.35 13.30
C ARG A 91 10.88 -3.49 14.30
N LEU A 92 9.75 -2.89 13.91
CA LEU A 92 8.96 -2.01 14.77
C LEU A 92 8.15 -2.76 15.85
N HIS A 93 7.94 -4.07 15.68
CA HIS A 93 7.26 -4.89 16.69
C HIS A 93 8.16 -5.29 17.85
N ASP A 94 9.48 -5.25 17.68
CA ASP A 94 10.45 -5.46 18.76
C ASP A 94 11.01 -4.11 19.21
N ARG A 95 10.70 -3.73 20.46
CA ARG A 95 11.12 -2.44 21.03
C ARG A 95 12.64 -2.28 21.11
N ILE A 96 13.38 -3.38 21.28
CA ILE A 96 14.84 -3.38 21.33
C ILE A 96 15.38 -3.12 19.92
N LEU A 97 14.90 -3.87 18.93
CA LEU A 97 15.33 -3.70 17.53
C LEU A 97 14.95 -2.32 16.98
N MET A 98 13.80 -1.78 17.37
CA MET A 98 13.35 -0.44 16.99
C MET A 98 14.34 0.65 17.43
N LEU A 99 14.86 0.57 18.67
CA LEU A 99 15.76 1.58 19.25
C LEU A 99 17.22 1.39 18.84
N GLN A 100 17.57 0.23 18.29
CA GLN A 100 18.92 -0.01 17.80
C GLN A 100 19.18 0.82 16.54
N VAL A 101 20.19 1.69 16.57
CA VAL A 101 20.66 2.42 15.38
C VAL A 101 21.47 1.45 14.53
N LYS A 102 21.16 1.31 13.23
CA LYS A 102 22.06 0.57 12.32
C LYS A 102 23.38 1.36 12.24
N PRO A 103 24.55 0.72 12.39
CA PRO A 103 25.84 1.38 12.24
C PRO A 103 26.02 1.97 10.84
#